data_AF-X6M096-F1
#
_entry.id   AF-X6M096-F1
#
_cell.length_a   1.000
_cell.length_b   1.000
_cell.length_c   1.000
_cell.angle_alpha   90.00
_cell.angle_beta   90.00
_cell.angle_gamma   90.00
#
_symmetry.space_group_name_H-M   'P 1'
#
loop_
_entity.id
_entity.type
_entity.pdbx_description
1 polymer ?
#
loop_
_entity_poly.entity_id
_entity_poly.type
_entity_poly.pdbx_seq_one_letter_code
_entity_poly.pdbx_strand_id
1 'polypeptide(L)'
;MYIYMQRESKITHLRKVSVLTAISIGDGCVHLMAKARQSLEKCERQLHKDTKKANKDNAKSEKEEKEEEQEEHEKGTSKARTKHKKSAKMSKLEESVADFKQRIDALKKLTTFIFENMISYKSKDSHFEIRMWTLNCITEWVNADPSPTSFFNDTYWRYLQEALTDQVSPTISF
;
A
#
# COMPACT_ATOMS: atom_id res chain seq x y z
N MET A 1 -0.77 -10.63 -25.56
CA MET A 1 0.09 -10.90 -26.74
C MET A 1 1.47 -10.24 -26.64
N TYR A 2 1.60 -8.95 -26.28
CA TYR A 2 2.90 -8.25 -26.19
C TYR A 2 3.89 -8.81 -25.14
N ILE A 3 3.38 -9.24 -23.97
CA ILE A 3 4.22 -9.74 -22.85
C ILE A 3 4.92 -11.06 -23.18
N TYR A 4 4.29 -11.90 -24.00
CA TYR A 4 4.87 -13.18 -24.43
C TYR A 4 6.10 -12.96 -25.33
N MET A 5 6.05 -11.97 -26.23
CA MET A 5 7.18 -11.68 -27.12
C MET A 5 8.40 -11.10 -26.39
N GLN A 6 8.22 -10.37 -25.29
CA GLN A 6 9.32 -9.77 -24.54
C GLN A 6 9.98 -10.74 -23.56
N ARG A 7 9.22 -11.67 -22.95
CA ARG A 7 9.79 -12.71 -22.08
C ARG A 7 10.81 -13.58 -22.81
N GLU A 8 10.50 -13.97 -24.03
CA GLU A 8 11.25 -14.98 -24.78
C GLU A 8 12.11 -14.41 -25.91
N SER A 9 12.22 -13.08 -26.03
CA SER A 9 13.06 -12.49 -27.08
C SER A 9 14.51 -12.96 -26.94
N LYS A 10 15.05 -13.52 -28.02
CA LYS A 10 16.48 -13.87 -28.11
C LYS A 10 17.37 -12.63 -28.22
N ILE A 11 16.80 -11.46 -28.51
CA ILE A 11 17.53 -10.20 -28.68
C ILE A 11 17.77 -9.57 -27.31
N THR A 12 19.02 -9.58 -26.85
CA THR A 12 19.42 -9.04 -25.54
C THR A 12 19.01 -7.58 -25.35
N HIS A 13 19.20 -6.70 -26.34
CA HIS A 13 18.82 -5.29 -26.21
C HIS A 13 17.32 -5.10 -25.98
N LEU A 14 16.47 -5.85 -26.67
CA LEU A 14 15.02 -5.77 -26.48
C LEU A 14 14.62 -6.24 -25.07
N ARG A 15 15.25 -7.31 -24.57
CA ARG A 15 15.04 -7.77 -23.19
C ARG A 15 15.47 -6.71 -22.18
N LYS A 16 16.66 -6.10 -22.35
CA LYS A 16 17.17 -5.03 -21.47
C LYS A 16 16.18 -3.86 -21.39
N VAL A 17 15.73 -3.34 -22.53
CA VAL A 17 14.75 -2.22 -22.59
C VAL A 17 13.42 -2.61 -21.93
N SER A 18 12.94 -3.83 -22.17
CA SER A 18 11.67 -4.29 -21.60
C SER A 18 11.75 -4.40 -20.07
N VAL A 19 12.86 -4.92 -19.55
CA VAL A 19 13.11 -5.04 -18.11
C VAL A 19 13.25 -3.67 -17.45
N LEU A 20 14.05 -2.77 -18.02
CA LEU A 20 14.20 -1.41 -17.49
C LEU A 20 12.86 -0.68 -17.46
N THR A 21 12.08 -0.77 -18.54
CA THR A 21 10.74 -0.15 -18.60
C THR A 21 9.83 -0.69 -17.48
N ALA A 22 9.82 -2.01 -17.29
CA ALA A 22 9.03 -2.65 -16.26
C ALA A 22 9.46 -2.23 -14.85
N ILE A 23 10.77 -2.17 -14.59
CA ILE A 23 11.34 -1.69 -13.34
C ILE A 23 10.90 -0.25 -13.09
N SER A 24 11.10 0.66 -14.04
CA SER A 24 10.73 2.08 -13.85
C SER A 24 9.25 2.29 -13.58
N ILE A 25 8.36 1.54 -14.23
CA ILE A 25 6.92 1.60 -13.95
C ILE A 25 6.62 1.07 -12.53
N GLY A 26 7.21 -0.06 -12.17
CA GLY A 26 7.02 -0.67 -10.87
C GLY A 26 7.56 0.21 -9.73
N ASP A 27 8.74 0.80 -9.89
CA ASP A 27 9.34 1.76 -8.94
C ASP A 27 8.37 2.91 -8.65
N GLY A 28 7.81 3.51 -9.71
CA GLY A 28 6.81 4.57 -9.58
C GLY A 28 5.59 4.11 -8.77
N CYS A 29 5.11 2.89 -9.02
CA CYS A 29 3.97 2.32 -8.30
C CYS A 29 4.28 2.10 -6.82
N VAL A 30 5.45 1.54 -6.49
CA VAL A 30 5.87 1.27 -5.11
C VAL A 30 6.01 2.57 -4.32
N HIS A 31 6.66 3.59 -4.89
CA HIS A 31 6.82 4.88 -4.22
C HIS A 31 5.48 5.60 -3.99
N LEU A 32 4.57 5.55 -4.97
CA LEU A 32 3.22 6.09 -4.82
C LEU A 32 2.42 5.32 -3.75
N MET A 33 2.56 3.99 -3.70
CA MET A 33 1.91 3.17 -2.69
C MET A 33 2.45 3.46 -1.29
N ALA A 34 3.76 3.61 -1.11
CA ALA A 34 4.38 3.99 0.16
C ALA A 34 3.86 5.35 0.65
N LYS A 35 3.81 6.36 -0.24
CA LYS A 35 3.25 7.69 0.07
C LYS A 35 1.76 7.63 0.41
N ALA A 36 0.98 6.82 -0.32
CA ALA A 36 -0.43 6.62 -0.04
C ALA A 36 -0.65 5.97 1.34
N ARG A 37 0.18 5.01 1.74
CA ARG A 37 0.11 4.38 3.07
C ARG A 37 0.43 5.34 4.20
N GLN A 38 1.47 6.17 4.05
CA GLN A 38 1.76 7.21 5.04
C GLN A 38 0.61 8.20 5.18
N SER A 39 -0.07 8.53 4.08
CA SER A 39 -1.23 9.42 4.08
C SER A 39 -2.45 8.74 4.72
N LEU A 40 -2.70 7.48 4.40
CA LEU A 40 -3.73 6.64 5.00
C LEU A 40 -3.56 6.56 6.52
N GLU A 41 -2.35 6.27 7.00
CA GLU A 41 -2.06 6.17 8.43
C GLU A 41 -2.35 7.49 9.16
N LYS A 42 -2.00 8.64 8.56
CA LYS A 42 -2.34 9.96 9.10
C LYS A 42 -3.86 10.17 9.18
N CYS A 43 -4.59 9.80 8.13
CA CYS A 43 -6.05 9.89 8.11
C CYS A 43 -6.71 8.98 9.15
N GLU A 44 -6.27 7.73 9.27
CA GLU A 44 -6.80 6.77 10.24
C GLU A 44 -6.50 7.19 11.69
N ARG A 45 -5.29 7.68 11.97
CA ARG A 45 -4.94 8.26 13.28
C ARG A 45 -5.84 9.46 13.62
N GLN A 46 -6.13 10.32 12.64
CA GLN A 46 -7.02 11.46 12.85
C GLN A 46 -8.47 11.02 13.07
N LEU A 47 -8.96 10.07 12.28
CA LEU A 47 -10.31 9.53 12.41
C LEU A 47 -10.51 8.93 13.79
N HIS A 48 -9.56 8.12 14.26
CA HIS A 48 -9.59 7.53 15.59
C HIS A 48 -9.59 8.58 16.71
N LYS A 49 -8.83 9.69 16.56
CA LYS A 49 -8.88 10.82 17.51
C LYS A 49 -10.26 11.50 17.52
N ASP A 50 -10.82 11.77 16.35
CA ASP A 50 -12.12 12.42 16.20
C ASP A 50 -13.26 11.53 16.73
N THR A 51 -13.20 10.21 16.51
CA THR A 51 -14.15 9.24 17.08
C THR A 51 -14.04 9.17 18.60
N LYS A 52 -12.82 9.13 19.16
CA LYS A 52 -12.63 9.14 20.63
C LYS A 52 -13.16 10.42 21.26
N LYS A 53 -12.97 11.57 20.60
CA LYS A 53 -13.49 12.85 21.07
C LYS A 53 -15.02 12.86 21.02
N ALA A 54 -15.61 12.48 19.89
CA ALA A 54 -17.07 12.39 19.75
C ALA A 54 -17.70 11.46 20.80
N ASN A 55 -17.08 10.31 21.10
CA ASN A 55 -17.59 9.41 22.14
C ASN A 55 -17.51 10.00 23.55
N LYS A 56 -16.46 10.79 23.85
CA LYS A 56 -16.35 11.50 25.13
C LYS A 56 -17.37 12.61 25.26
N ASP A 57 -17.57 13.38 24.19
CA ASP A 57 -18.55 14.47 24.16
C ASP A 57 -19.98 13.91 24.33
N ASN A 58 -20.29 12.80 23.66
CA ASN A 58 -21.57 12.08 23.84
C ASN A 58 -21.74 11.56 25.27
N ALA A 59 -20.71 10.92 25.85
CA ALA A 59 -20.79 10.41 27.22
C ALA A 59 -20.94 11.52 28.28
N LYS A 60 -20.44 12.73 28.00
CA LYS A 60 -20.65 13.90 28.86
C LYS A 60 -22.06 14.45 28.70
N SER A 61 -22.56 14.56 27.47
CA SER A 61 -23.93 15.00 27.18
C SER A 61 -24.96 14.04 27.76
N GLU A 62 -24.75 12.72 27.70
CA GLU A 62 -25.64 11.72 28.32
C GLU A 62 -25.62 11.75 29.86
N LYS A 63 -24.52 12.23 30.48
CA LYS A 63 -24.47 12.44 31.94
C LYS A 63 -25.23 13.71 32.34
N GLU A 64 -25.02 14.80 31.60
CA GLU A 64 -25.72 16.07 31.82
C GLU A 64 -27.24 15.90 31.58
N GLU A 65 -27.65 15.19 30.53
CA GLU A 65 -29.09 14.87 30.29
C GLU A 65 -29.69 14.01 31.40
N LYS A 66 -28.93 13.09 32.02
CA LYS A 66 -29.43 12.29 33.16
C LYS A 66 -29.54 13.09 34.46
N GLU A 67 -28.65 14.06 34.66
CA GLU A 67 -28.74 14.99 35.78
C GLU A 67 -29.93 15.96 35.59
N GLU A 68 -30.15 16.44 34.36
CA GLU A 68 -31.35 17.26 34.01
C GLU A 68 -32.65 16.44 34.05
N GLU A 69 -32.68 15.18 33.62
CA GLU A 69 -33.88 14.31 33.72
C GLU A 69 -34.26 13.99 35.18
N GLN A 70 -33.30 13.99 36.12
CA GLN A 70 -33.59 13.86 37.55
C GLN A 70 -34.19 15.14 38.16
N GLU A 71 -33.90 16.32 37.59
CA GLU A 71 -34.55 17.58 37.97
C GLU A 71 -35.89 17.82 37.23
N GLU A 72 -36.01 17.42 35.95
CA GLU A 72 -37.23 17.61 35.13
C GLU A 72 -38.34 16.57 35.41
N HIS A 73 -38.10 15.51 36.19
CA HIS A 73 -39.14 14.54 36.54
C HIS A 73 -40.28 15.12 37.42
N GLU A 74 -40.17 16.39 37.85
CA GLU A 74 -41.28 17.17 38.43
C GLU A 74 -42.14 17.95 37.40
N LYS A 75 -41.70 18.11 36.14
CA LYS A 75 -42.46 18.83 35.11
C LYS A 75 -42.37 18.13 33.75
N GLY A 76 -43.36 17.28 33.50
CA GLY A 76 -43.47 16.49 32.29
C GLY A 76 -43.39 17.30 31.00
N THR A 77 -42.35 17.07 30.21
CA THR A 77 -42.37 17.33 28.77
C THR A 77 -41.40 16.39 28.05
N SER A 78 -41.94 15.62 27.11
CA SER A 78 -41.22 14.67 26.26
C SER A 78 -40.31 15.39 25.27
N LYS A 79 -38.98 15.37 25.48
CA LYS A 79 -38.00 15.82 24.49
C LYS A 79 -37.64 14.71 23.51
N ALA A 80 -37.71 15.05 22.22
CA ALA A 80 -37.43 14.16 21.11
C ALA A 80 -35.93 13.81 21.04
N ARG A 81 -35.62 12.51 20.92
CA ARG A 81 -34.27 11.98 20.71
C ARG A 81 -33.63 12.60 19.46
N THR A 82 -32.71 13.54 19.65
CA THR A 82 -31.92 14.11 18.57
C THR A 82 -30.87 13.09 18.13
N LYS A 83 -31.10 12.39 17.01
CA LYS A 83 -30.07 11.55 16.37
C LYS A 83 -28.88 12.44 16.00
N HIS A 84 -27.76 12.32 16.71
CA HIS A 84 -26.54 13.04 16.40
C HIS A 84 -26.06 12.71 14.97
N LYS A 85 -26.14 13.72 14.10
CA LYS A 85 -25.70 13.67 12.71
C LYS A 85 -24.17 13.61 12.68
N LYS A 86 -23.57 12.60 12.04
CA LYS A 86 -22.10 12.55 11.82
C LYS A 86 -21.64 13.89 11.23
N SER A 87 -20.57 14.47 11.81
CA SER A 87 -19.99 15.71 11.28
C SER A 87 -19.55 15.53 9.83
N ALA A 88 -19.84 16.49 8.95
CA ALA A 88 -19.41 16.48 7.55
C ALA A 88 -17.89 16.32 7.39
N LYS A 89 -17.12 16.78 8.39
CA LYS A 89 -15.66 16.59 8.45
C LYS A 89 -15.26 15.13 8.62
N MET A 90 -16.00 14.37 9.44
CA MET A 90 -15.75 12.94 9.67
C MET A 90 -16.08 12.13 8.40
N SER A 91 -17.17 12.47 7.71
CA SER A 91 -17.54 11.83 6.43
C SER A 91 -16.46 12.01 5.35
N LYS A 92 -15.89 13.22 5.20
CA LYS A 92 -14.81 13.47 4.24
C LYS A 92 -13.53 12.68 4.57
N LEU A 93 -13.26 12.47 5.86
CA LEU A 93 -12.10 11.71 6.31
C LEU A 93 -12.28 10.20 6.05
N GLU A 94 -13.48 9.67 6.29
CA GLU A 94 -13.86 8.29 5.94
C GLU A 94 -13.74 8.05 4.42
N GLU A 95 -14.20 9.00 3.60
CA GLU A 95 -14.06 8.95 2.14
C GLU A 95 -12.59 8.96 1.70
N SER A 96 -11.77 9.83 2.30
CA SER A 96 -10.33 9.89 2.00
C SER A 96 -9.61 8.58 2.35
N VAL A 97 -9.98 7.94 3.46
CA VAL A 97 -9.45 6.62 3.86
C VAL A 97 -9.80 5.56 2.82
N ALA A 98 -11.05 5.56 2.35
CA ALA A 98 -11.50 4.61 1.32
C ALA A 98 -10.76 4.81 -0.01
N ASP A 99 -10.59 6.06 -0.46
CA ASP A 99 -9.87 6.40 -1.69
C ASP A 99 -8.39 5.98 -1.61
N PHE A 100 -7.70 6.24 -0.50
CA PHE A 100 -6.33 5.76 -0.33
C PHE A 100 -6.20 4.24 -0.38
N LYS A 101 -7.13 3.50 0.27
CA LYS A 101 -7.15 2.03 0.23
C LYS A 101 -7.33 1.53 -1.20
N GLN A 102 -8.28 2.10 -1.93
CA GLN A 102 -8.53 1.73 -3.33
C GLN A 102 -7.31 1.99 -4.23
N ARG A 103 -6.64 3.14 -4.07
CA ARG A 103 -5.43 3.48 -4.82
C ARG A 103 -4.27 2.52 -4.51
N ILE A 104 -4.07 2.20 -3.23
CA ILE A 104 -3.06 1.22 -2.79
C ILE A 104 -3.33 -0.14 -3.45
N ASP A 105 -4.58 -0.61 -3.43
CA ASP A 105 -4.94 -1.90 -4.03
C ASP A 105 -4.73 -1.92 -5.55
N ALA A 106 -5.05 -0.82 -6.25
CA ALA A 106 -4.82 -0.71 -7.69
C ALA A 106 -3.32 -0.74 -8.03
N LEU A 107 -2.50 0.01 -7.30
CA LEU A 107 -1.04 0.04 -7.47
C LEU A 107 -0.41 -1.31 -7.12
N LYS A 108 -0.91 -1.98 -6.06
CA LYS A 108 -0.45 -3.32 -5.67
C LYS A 108 -0.70 -4.33 -6.78
N LYS A 109 -1.90 -4.35 -7.38
CA LYS A 109 -2.22 -5.25 -8.51
C LYS A 109 -1.27 -5.05 -9.70
N LEU A 110 -1.01 -3.79 -10.07
CA LEU A 110 -0.08 -3.49 -11.18
C LEU A 110 1.35 -3.92 -10.85
N THR A 111 1.81 -3.65 -9.62
CA THR A 111 3.17 -4.03 -9.19
C THR A 111 3.33 -5.55 -9.11
N THR A 112 2.33 -6.27 -8.57
CA THR A 112 2.30 -7.74 -8.57
C THR A 112 2.33 -8.29 -9.98
N PHE A 113 1.55 -7.72 -10.90
CA PHE A 113 1.56 -8.12 -12.30
C PHE A 113 2.95 -7.96 -12.94
N ILE A 114 3.60 -6.82 -12.73
CA ILE A 114 4.96 -6.57 -13.22
C ILE A 114 5.95 -7.56 -12.62
N PHE A 115 5.83 -7.83 -11.32
CA PHE A 115 6.70 -8.76 -10.62
C PHE A 115 6.58 -10.18 -11.17
N GLU A 116 5.37 -10.72 -11.23
CA GLU A 116 5.07 -12.08 -11.66
C GLU A 116 5.39 -12.29 -13.15
N ASN A 117 5.17 -11.28 -13.99
CA ASN A 117 5.33 -11.43 -15.44
C ASN A 117 6.73 -11.02 -15.94
N MET A 118 7.43 -10.14 -15.24
CA MET A 118 8.75 -9.66 -15.69
C MET A 118 9.84 -9.99 -14.67
N ILE A 119 9.79 -9.40 -13.47
CA ILE A 119 10.92 -9.39 -12.53
C ILE A 119 11.29 -10.80 -12.06
N SER A 120 10.32 -11.59 -11.62
CA SER A 120 10.52 -12.97 -11.16
C SER A 120 11.20 -13.85 -12.21
N TYR A 121 10.72 -13.80 -13.45
CA TYR A 121 11.30 -14.57 -14.56
C TYR A 121 12.70 -14.07 -14.93
N LYS A 122 12.90 -12.74 -14.94
CA LYS A 122 14.15 -12.10 -15.37
C LYS A 122 15.24 -12.08 -14.30
N SER A 123 14.90 -12.39 -13.04
CA SER A 123 15.88 -12.67 -11.99
C SER A 123 16.81 -13.84 -12.30
N LYS A 124 16.40 -14.75 -13.20
CA LYS A 124 17.17 -15.91 -13.68
C LYS A 124 17.57 -15.79 -15.14
N ASP A 125 17.56 -14.57 -15.71
CA ASP A 125 17.94 -14.35 -17.10
C ASP A 125 19.39 -14.76 -17.37
N SER A 126 19.68 -15.29 -18.57
CA SER A 126 21.04 -15.69 -18.95
C SER A 126 22.03 -14.52 -18.94
N HIS A 127 21.57 -13.30 -19.14
CA HIS A 127 22.40 -12.10 -19.14
C HIS A 127 22.57 -11.53 -17.73
N PHE A 128 23.82 -11.44 -17.27
CA PHE A 128 24.17 -10.97 -15.91
C PHE A 128 23.55 -9.62 -15.53
N GLU A 129 23.69 -8.59 -16.39
CA GLU A 129 23.11 -7.26 -16.08
C GLU A 129 21.59 -7.29 -15.82
N ILE A 130 20.84 -8.13 -16.56
CA ILE A 130 19.38 -8.22 -16.39
C ILE A 130 19.05 -8.83 -15.02
N ARG A 131 19.80 -9.85 -14.60
CA ARG A 131 19.65 -10.42 -13.25
C ARG A 131 19.97 -9.37 -12.18
N MET A 132 21.06 -8.64 -12.34
CA MET A 132 21.42 -7.60 -11.37
C MET A 132 20.39 -6.48 -11.27
N TRP A 133 19.85 -6.00 -12.39
CA TRP A 133 18.78 -4.99 -12.37
C TRP A 133 17.53 -5.47 -11.65
N THR A 134 17.12 -6.72 -11.91
CA THR A 134 15.92 -7.28 -11.27
C THR A 134 16.11 -7.53 -9.77
N LEU A 135 17.30 -7.99 -9.34
CA LEU A 135 17.62 -8.17 -7.92
C LEU A 135 17.73 -6.83 -7.16
N ASN A 136 18.34 -5.83 -7.78
CA ASN A 136 18.38 -4.47 -7.22
C ASN A 136 16.97 -3.89 -7.09
N CYS A 137 16.13 -4.04 -8.12
CA CYS A 137 14.73 -3.63 -8.10
C CYS A 137 13.96 -4.29 -6.93
N ILE A 138 14.13 -5.60 -6.71
CA ILE A 138 13.52 -6.28 -5.55
C ILE A 138 13.97 -5.65 -4.23
N THR A 139 15.28 -5.43 -4.09
CA THR A 139 15.85 -4.83 -2.88
C THR A 139 15.30 -3.42 -2.64
N GLU A 140 15.23 -2.59 -3.68
CA GLU A 140 14.70 -1.23 -3.63
C GLU A 140 13.21 -1.22 -3.27
N TRP A 141 12.40 -2.13 -3.84
CA TRP A 141 10.97 -2.21 -3.52
C TRP A 141 10.72 -2.61 -2.07
N VAL A 142 11.50 -3.57 -1.56
CA VAL A 142 11.45 -4.00 -0.16
C VAL A 142 11.78 -2.84 0.78
N ASN A 143 12.81 -2.05 0.45
CA ASN A 143 13.22 -0.90 1.25
C ASN A 143 12.25 0.29 1.16
N ALA A 144 11.63 0.51 0.00
CA ALA A 144 10.70 1.61 -0.22
C ALA A 144 9.36 1.41 0.51
N ASP A 145 8.92 0.16 0.68
CA ASP A 145 7.69 -0.18 1.39
C ASP A 145 7.86 -1.47 2.23
N PRO A 146 8.47 -1.36 3.43
CA PRO A 146 8.84 -2.50 4.27
C PRO A 146 7.65 -3.14 5.00
N SER A 147 6.42 -2.89 4.55
CA SER A 147 5.25 -3.51 5.14
C SER A 147 5.27 -5.03 4.91
N PRO A 148 5.02 -5.84 5.96
CA PRO A 148 4.90 -7.30 5.83
C PRO A 148 3.80 -7.75 4.85
N THR A 149 2.82 -6.88 4.62
CA THR A 149 1.67 -7.13 3.72
C THR A 149 1.96 -6.79 2.25
N SER A 150 3.18 -6.34 1.96
CA SER A 150 3.61 -5.80 0.67
C SER A 150 4.81 -6.58 0.12
N PHE A 151 6.02 -6.01 0.20
CA PHE A 151 7.23 -6.59 -0.38
C PHE A 151 8.13 -7.29 0.65
N PHE A 152 8.01 -6.95 1.95
CA PHE A 152 8.76 -7.62 3.01
C PHE A 152 8.10 -8.96 3.39
N ASN A 153 8.13 -9.93 2.46
CA ASN A 153 7.60 -11.28 2.69
C ASN A 153 8.50 -12.36 2.06
N ASP A 154 8.27 -13.62 2.46
CA ASP A 154 9.07 -14.78 2.06
C ASP A 154 9.25 -14.94 0.55
N THR A 155 8.26 -14.48 -0.24
CA THR A 155 8.30 -14.58 -1.71
C THR A 155 9.46 -13.77 -2.27
N TYR A 156 9.61 -12.51 -1.86
CA TYR A 156 10.66 -11.62 -2.36
C TYR A 156 12.02 -12.00 -1.79
N TRP A 157 12.07 -12.39 -0.50
CA TRP A 157 13.29 -12.85 0.14
C TRP A 157 13.88 -14.09 -0.55
N ARG A 158 13.03 -15.01 -1.01
CA ARG A 158 13.51 -16.21 -1.72
C ARG A 158 14.35 -15.86 -2.96
N TYR A 159 13.97 -14.85 -3.73
CA TYR A 159 14.77 -14.43 -4.90
C TYR A 159 16.14 -13.88 -4.51
N LEU A 160 16.21 -13.09 -3.42
CA LEU A 160 17.48 -12.57 -2.91
C LEU A 160 18.36 -13.68 -2.35
N GLN A 161 17.77 -14.66 -1.65
CA GLN A 161 18.50 -15.81 -1.14
C GLN A 161 19.03 -16.71 -2.26
N GLU A 162 18.22 -17.00 -3.28
CA GLU A 162 18.63 -17.78 -4.45
C GLU A 162 19.81 -17.09 -5.17
N ALA A 163 19.82 -15.76 -5.26
CA ALA A 163 20.91 -15.00 -5.86
C ALA A 163 22.24 -15.13 -5.12
N LEU A 164 22.25 -15.37 -3.80
CA LEU A 164 23.49 -15.62 -3.04
C LEU A 164 24.18 -16.92 -3.44
N THR A 165 23.43 -17.85 -4.06
CA THR A 165 23.94 -19.13 -4.55
C THR A 165 24.22 -19.13 -6.06
N ASP A 166 24.00 -17.99 -6.74
CA ASP A 166 24.24 -17.88 -8.18
C ASP A 166 25.74 -18.05 -8.49
N GLN A 167 26.07 -19.08 -9.28
CA GLN A 167 27.44 -19.44 -9.66
C GLN A 167 27.94 -18.64 -10.87
N VAL A 168 27.09 -17.78 -11.45
CA VAL A 168 27.46 -17.01 -12.64
C VAL A 168 28.29 -15.80 -12.23
N SER A 169 29.60 -15.99 -12.14
CA SER A 169 30.57 -14.92 -12.02
C SER A 169 30.42 -13.92 -13.18
N PRO A 170 30.58 -12.60 -12.94
CA PRO A 170 30.66 -11.64 -14.03
C PRO A 170 31.86 -12.00 -14.90
N THR A 171 31.60 -12.52 -16.10
CA THR A 171 32.66 -12.68 -17.11
C THR A 171 33.03 -11.27 -17.56
N ILE A 172 34.09 -10.72 -16.96
CA ILE A 172 34.63 -9.42 -17.37
C ILE A 172 35.30 -9.63 -18.73
N SER A 173 34.54 -9.49 -19.82
CA SER A 173 35.11 -9.35 -21.15
C SER A 173 35.57 -7.90 -21.30
N PHE A 174 36.89 -7.70 -21.15
CA PHE A 174 37.57 -6.45 -21.52
C PHE A 174 37.57 -6.27 -23.04
#